data_AF-A0A813HCU9-F1
#
_entry.id   AF-A0A813HCU9-F1
#
_cell.length_a   1.000
_cell.length_b   1.000
_cell.length_c   1.000
_cell.angle_alpha   90.00
_cell.angle_beta   90.00
_cell.angle_gamma   90.00
#
_symmetry.space_group_name_H-M   'P 1'
#
loop_
_entity.id
_entity.type
_entity.pdbx_description
1 polymer ?
#
loop_
_entity_poly.entity_id
_entity_poly.type
_entity_poly.pdbx_seq_one_letter_code
_entity_poly.pdbx_strand_id
1 'polypeptide(L)'
;FARPEVQWVLELASTKLNGTWFSFDAQGQCRPGERPTGDGRCFWRLAETRATINATCINDRLKQLALNRNPSCFADCTPFHPSTSWNSLCYVSCLFEAFNGNASATLPVAGVTTQELEQLFEEAFKVGKPGSCPRRGELEVIDIVV
;
A
#
# COMPACT_ATOMS: atom_id res chain seq x y z
N PHE A 1 -12.01 2.60 13.29
CA PHE A 1 -12.84 3.24 12.22
C PHE A 1 -11.95 4.05 11.27
N ALA A 2 -11.65 3.53 10.09
CA ALA A 2 -10.79 4.19 9.11
C ALA A 2 -11.51 5.39 8.46
N ARG A 3 -10.77 6.46 8.13
CA ARG A 3 -11.31 7.56 7.33
C ARG A 3 -11.77 7.00 5.97
N PRO A 4 -12.78 7.58 5.31
CA PRO A 4 -13.25 7.12 3.99
C PRO A 4 -12.12 7.01 2.96
N GLU A 5 -11.11 7.88 3.09
CA GLU A 5 -9.89 7.95 2.28
C GLU A 5 -8.88 6.83 2.52
N VAL A 6 -9.06 5.99 3.54
CA VAL A 6 -8.17 4.84 3.83
C VAL A 6 -8.87 3.52 3.51
N GLN A 7 -10.20 3.52 3.54
CA GLN A 7 -11.01 2.33 3.28
C GLN A 7 -10.82 1.77 1.85
N TRP A 8 -10.63 2.63 0.86
CA TRP A 8 -10.45 2.21 -0.53
C TRP A 8 -9.10 1.55 -0.82
N VAL A 9 -8.03 1.92 -0.09
CA VAL A 9 -6.72 1.25 -0.19
C VAL A 9 -6.81 -0.17 0.35
N LEU A 10 -7.57 -0.35 1.44
CA LEU A 10 -7.79 -1.65 2.07
C LEU A 10 -8.61 -2.59 1.18
N GLU A 11 -9.59 -2.07 0.44
CA GLU A 11 -10.40 -2.83 -0.53
C GLU A 11 -9.61 -3.24 -1.78
N LEU A 12 -8.75 -2.36 -2.30
CA LEU A 12 -7.85 -2.71 -3.42
C LEU A 12 -6.87 -3.81 -3.00
N ALA A 13 -6.23 -3.64 -1.84
CA ALA A 13 -5.26 -4.58 -1.32
C ALA A 13 -5.91 -5.95 -1.02
N SER A 14 -7.13 -5.97 -0.48
CA SER A 14 -7.85 -7.23 -0.22
C SER A 14 -8.22 -7.99 -1.49
N THR A 15 -8.64 -7.27 -2.54
CA THR A 15 -9.05 -7.90 -3.81
C THR A 15 -7.86 -8.44 -4.60
N LYS A 16 -6.69 -7.78 -4.52
CA LYS A 16 -5.50 -8.14 -5.31
C LYS A 16 -4.53 -9.07 -4.63
N LEU A 17 -4.40 -8.98 -3.31
CA LEU A 17 -3.37 -9.70 -2.56
C LEU A 17 -3.91 -10.97 -1.91
N ASN A 18 -5.16 -11.35 -2.22
CA ASN A 18 -5.86 -12.52 -1.66
C ASN A 18 -5.64 -12.64 -0.14
N GLY A 19 -5.71 -11.51 0.55
CA GLY A 19 -5.35 -11.38 1.95
C GLY A 19 -5.94 -10.11 2.53
N THR A 20 -6.37 -10.17 3.79
CA THR A 20 -6.94 -8.99 4.46
C THR A 20 -5.81 -8.07 4.89
N TRP A 21 -5.67 -6.93 4.22
CA TRP A 21 -4.76 -5.89 4.66
C TRP A 21 -5.40 -5.12 5.80
N PHE A 22 -4.72 -5.12 6.94
CA PHE A 22 -5.16 -4.39 8.12
C PHE A 22 -4.24 -3.20 8.33
N SER A 23 -4.78 -1.99 8.18
CA SER A 23 -4.25 -0.86 8.94
C SER A 23 -4.84 -0.99 10.35
N PHE A 24 -4.19 -1.75 11.23
CA PHE A 24 -4.69 -1.87 12.60
C PHE A 24 -4.74 -0.47 13.22
N ASP A 25 -5.93 -0.02 13.61
CA ASP A 25 -6.05 1.17 14.43
C ASP A 25 -5.47 0.87 15.81
N ALA A 26 -5.01 1.90 16.53
CA ALA A 26 -4.64 1.76 17.95
C ALA A 26 -5.78 1.14 18.80
N GLN A 27 -7.01 1.14 18.25
CA GLN A 27 -8.16 0.46 18.80
C GLN A 27 -7.97 -1.06 18.70
N GLY A 28 -7.95 -1.74 19.85
CA GLY A 28 -7.69 -3.19 19.92
C GLY A 28 -6.21 -3.58 20.04
N GLN A 29 -5.29 -2.61 19.99
CA GLN A 29 -3.89 -2.83 20.34
C GLN A 29 -3.76 -3.04 21.85
N CYS A 30 -3.09 -4.12 22.25
CA CYS A 30 -2.71 -4.35 23.63
C CYS A 30 -1.71 -3.28 24.07
N ARG A 31 -1.90 -2.76 25.28
CA ARG A 31 -0.94 -1.81 25.87
C ARG A 31 0.40 -2.50 26.12
N PRO A 32 1.49 -1.73 26.32
CA PRO A 32 2.77 -2.32 26.70
C PRO A 32 2.63 -3.24 27.93
N GLY A 33 3.02 -4.50 27.78
CA GLY A 33 2.91 -5.54 28.81
C GLY A 33 1.61 -6.36 28.79
N GLU A 34 0.59 -5.95 28.03
CA GLU A 34 -0.63 -6.72 27.82
C GLU A 34 -0.45 -7.78 26.71
N ARG A 35 -1.22 -8.87 26.79
CA ARG A 35 -1.29 -9.91 25.76
C ARG A 35 -2.73 -10.04 25.27
N PRO A 36 -2.95 -10.45 24.01
CA PRO A 36 -4.28 -10.83 23.55
C PRO A 36 -4.79 -11.99 24.42
N THR A 37 -5.79 -11.71 25.25
CA THR A 37 -6.33 -12.68 26.23
C THR A 37 -7.60 -13.37 25.76
N GLY A 38 -8.09 -13.07 24.56
CA GLY A 38 -9.35 -13.58 24.01
C GLY A 38 -10.61 -13.07 24.72
N ASP A 39 -10.45 -12.27 25.78
CA ASP A 39 -11.52 -11.67 26.60
C ASP A 39 -12.04 -10.34 26.04
N GLY A 40 -11.57 -9.95 24.86
CA GLY A 40 -12.06 -8.77 24.13
C GLY A 40 -11.47 -7.43 24.56
N ARG A 41 -10.50 -7.39 25.50
CA ARG A 41 -9.86 -6.13 25.93
C ARG A 41 -8.84 -5.61 24.92
N CYS A 42 -8.11 -6.51 24.28
CA CYS A 42 -7.23 -6.24 23.15
C CYS A 42 -7.05 -7.51 22.32
N PHE A 43 -6.75 -7.36 21.03
CA PHE A 43 -6.73 -8.46 20.06
C PHE A 43 -5.36 -8.67 19.41
N TRP A 44 -4.49 -7.67 19.45
CA TRP A 44 -3.18 -7.74 18.81
C TRP A 44 -2.17 -6.90 19.59
N ARG A 45 -0.88 -7.24 19.46
CA ARG A 45 0.21 -6.42 19.97
C ARG A 45 1.34 -6.37 18.94
N LEU A 46 2.05 -5.26 18.88
CA LEU A 46 3.28 -5.19 18.11
C LEU A 46 4.34 -6.05 18.83
N ALA A 47 4.84 -7.07 18.14
CA ALA A 47 5.83 -7.98 18.72
C ALA A 47 7.24 -7.36 18.71
N GLU A 48 7.69 -6.84 17.56
CA GLU A 48 9.04 -6.31 17.36
C GLU A 48 9.10 -5.33 16.17
N THR A 49 10.09 -4.42 16.20
CA THR A 49 10.42 -3.47 15.14
C THR A 49 11.93 -3.59 14.72
N ARG A 50 12.34 -4.16 13.54
CA ARG A 50 13.70 -4.36 12.86
C ARG A 50 14.47 -3.29 11.91
N ALA A 51 14.03 -2.79 10.71
CA ALA A 51 14.06 -1.44 9.94
C ALA A 51 12.76 -0.60 9.48
N THR A 52 12.53 0.65 9.91
CA THR A 52 11.42 1.54 9.47
C THR A 52 11.89 2.26 8.23
N ILE A 53 11.09 2.28 7.18
CA ILE A 53 11.43 2.97 5.93
C ILE A 53 10.59 4.23 5.73
N ASN A 54 11.11 5.17 4.96
CA ASN A 54 10.39 6.39 4.62
C ASN A 54 9.17 6.06 3.73
N ALA A 55 7.95 6.31 4.25
CA ALA A 55 6.70 6.09 3.53
C ALA A 55 6.62 6.85 2.20
N THR A 56 7.21 8.05 2.10
CA THR A 56 7.25 8.80 0.83
C THR A 56 8.01 8.02 -0.24
N CYS A 57 9.08 7.31 0.11
CA CYS A 57 9.87 6.55 -0.86
C CYS A 57 9.07 5.38 -1.44
N ILE A 58 8.43 4.55 -0.61
CA ILE A 58 7.62 3.43 -1.09
C ILE A 58 6.43 3.93 -1.91
N ASN A 59 5.79 5.02 -1.46
CA ASN A 59 4.70 5.64 -2.18
C ASN A 59 5.16 6.09 -3.56
N ASP A 60 6.28 6.82 -3.67
CA ASP A 60 6.77 7.29 -4.97
C ASP A 60 7.14 6.12 -5.90
N ARG A 61 7.68 5.01 -5.38
CA ARG A 61 7.90 3.80 -6.18
C ARG A 61 6.59 3.19 -6.69
N LEU A 62 5.56 3.10 -5.86
CA LEU A 62 4.22 2.63 -6.27
C LEU A 62 3.62 3.54 -7.35
N LYS A 63 3.76 4.87 -7.20
CA LYS A 63 3.32 5.84 -8.22
C LYS A 63 4.04 5.61 -9.54
N GLN A 64 5.36 5.44 -9.51
CA GLN A 64 6.15 5.18 -10.71
C GLN A 64 5.78 3.85 -11.38
N LEU A 65 5.53 2.80 -10.60
CA LEU A 65 5.07 1.52 -11.13
C LEU A 65 3.73 1.68 -11.88
N ALA A 66 2.78 2.42 -11.30
CA ALA A 66 1.50 2.67 -11.95
C ALA A 66 1.61 3.56 -13.20
N LEU A 67 2.40 4.65 -13.13
CA LEU A 67 2.66 5.53 -14.26
C LEU A 67 3.29 4.78 -15.44
N ASN A 68 4.26 3.91 -15.18
CA ASN A 68 4.90 3.10 -16.21
C ASN A 68 3.96 2.05 -16.77
N ARG A 69 2.97 1.59 -15.98
CA ARG A 69 2.03 0.57 -16.41
C ARG A 69 0.94 1.11 -17.34
N ASN A 70 0.39 2.29 -17.05
CA ASN A 70 -0.67 2.90 -17.84
C ASN A 70 -0.39 4.39 -18.14
N PRO A 71 0.68 4.71 -18.87
CA PRO A 71 1.09 6.10 -19.08
C PRO A 71 0.04 6.91 -19.84
N SER A 72 -0.73 6.28 -20.74
CA SER A 72 -1.80 6.92 -21.49
C SER A 72 -2.90 7.48 -20.60
N CYS A 73 -3.37 6.72 -19.60
CA CYS A 73 -4.43 7.20 -18.72
C CYS A 73 -4.00 8.48 -17.97
N PHE A 74 -2.76 8.51 -17.45
CA PHE A 74 -2.25 9.69 -16.75
C PHE A 74 -1.99 10.88 -17.67
N ALA A 75 -1.72 10.64 -18.95
CA ALA A 75 -1.56 11.69 -19.96
C ALA A 75 -2.91 12.33 -20.36
N ASP A 76 -4.00 11.57 -20.30
CA ASP A 76 -5.35 12.03 -20.64
C ASP A 76 -6.01 12.85 -19.50
N CYS A 77 -5.36 12.94 -18.34
CA CYS A 77 -5.85 13.74 -17.23
C CYS A 77 -5.86 15.25 -17.55
N THR A 78 -6.96 15.92 -17.22
CA THR A 78 -7.15 17.36 -17.49
C THR A 78 -6.59 18.23 -16.36
N PRO A 79 -6.37 19.54 -16.58
CA PRO A 79 -5.96 20.45 -15.50
C PRO A 79 -6.92 20.50 -14.30
N PHE A 80 -8.20 20.20 -14.51
CA PHE A 80 -9.21 20.14 -13.43
C PHE A 80 -9.11 18.83 -12.61
N HIS A 81 -8.57 17.77 -13.21
CA HIS A 81 -8.30 16.49 -12.56
C HIS A 81 -6.86 16.05 -12.85
N PRO A 82 -5.86 16.74 -12.29
CA PRO A 82 -4.48 16.57 -12.71
C PRO A 82 -3.91 15.23 -12.26
N SER A 83 -3.08 14.61 -13.11
CA SER A 83 -2.32 13.39 -12.81
C SER A 83 -1.17 13.61 -11.81
N THR A 84 -0.92 14.85 -11.40
CA THR A 84 0.09 15.17 -10.36
C THR A 84 -0.51 15.19 -8.95
N SER A 85 -1.83 15.25 -8.82
CA SER A 85 -2.50 15.31 -7.52
C SER A 85 -3.05 13.95 -7.16
N TRP A 86 -2.49 13.34 -6.12
CA TRP A 86 -2.84 11.97 -5.69
C TRP A 86 -4.30 11.79 -5.25
N ASN A 87 -4.97 12.88 -4.92
CA ASN A 87 -6.38 12.93 -4.54
C ASN A 87 -7.31 13.32 -5.69
N SER A 88 -6.79 13.52 -6.90
CA SER A 88 -7.65 13.81 -8.06
C SER A 88 -8.35 12.54 -8.51
N LEU A 89 -9.61 12.67 -8.95
CA LEU A 89 -10.37 11.53 -9.43
C LEU A 89 -9.66 10.83 -10.59
N CYS A 90 -9.11 11.58 -11.55
CA CYS A 90 -8.36 11.03 -12.68
C CYS A 90 -7.15 10.21 -12.23
N TYR A 91 -6.35 10.78 -11.32
CA TYR A 91 -5.17 10.09 -10.79
C TYR A 91 -5.55 8.77 -10.15
N VAL A 92 -6.56 8.78 -9.28
CA VAL A 92 -7.03 7.60 -8.57
C VAL A 92 -7.54 6.56 -9.57
N SER A 93 -8.40 6.94 -10.51
CA SER A 93 -8.89 6.02 -11.56
C SER A 93 -7.75 5.38 -12.36
N CYS A 94 -6.77 6.15 -12.81
CA CYS A 94 -5.63 5.62 -13.55
C CYS A 94 -4.73 4.71 -12.71
N LEU A 95 -4.57 5.03 -11.42
CA LEU A 95 -3.88 4.18 -10.46
C LEU A 95 -4.59 2.81 -10.37
N PHE A 96 -5.92 2.81 -10.22
CA PHE A 96 -6.72 1.60 -10.17
C PHE A 96 -6.62 0.78 -11.45
N GLU A 97 -6.71 1.42 -12.62
CA GLU A 97 -6.54 0.72 -13.90
C GLU A 97 -5.15 0.12 -14.06
N ALA A 98 -4.11 0.81 -13.59
CA ALA A 98 -2.75 0.29 -13.61
C ALA A 98 -2.60 -0.96 -12.72
N PHE A 99 -3.14 -0.96 -11.50
CA PHE A 99 -3.05 -2.12 -10.60
C PHE A 99 -4.02 -3.24 -10.97
N ASN A 100 -5.24 -2.89 -11.41
CA ASN A 100 -6.27 -3.87 -11.72
C ASN A 100 -6.17 -4.44 -13.12
N GLY A 101 -5.65 -3.66 -14.04
CA GLY A 101 -5.80 -3.86 -15.47
C GLY A 101 -7.11 -3.27 -15.97
N ASN A 102 -7.19 -2.98 -17.26
CA ASN A 102 -8.41 -2.48 -17.92
C ASN A 102 -8.74 -3.30 -19.17
N ALA A 103 -9.04 -4.59 -19.00
CA ALA A 103 -9.30 -5.51 -20.12
C ALA A 103 -10.39 -5.05 -21.11
N SER A 104 -11.27 -4.13 -20.69
CA SER A 104 -12.36 -3.58 -21.51
C SER A 104 -12.03 -2.24 -22.20
N ALA A 105 -10.84 -1.68 -21.99
CA ALA A 105 -10.44 -0.42 -22.63
C ALA A 105 -10.01 -0.65 -24.09
N THR A 106 -10.01 0.44 -24.87
CA THR A 106 -9.55 0.44 -26.27
C THR A 106 -8.10 -0.02 -26.40
N LEU A 107 -7.27 0.26 -25.39
CA LEU A 107 -5.93 -0.29 -25.23
C LEU A 107 -5.88 -1.05 -23.90
N PRO A 108 -6.07 -2.39 -23.92
CA PRO A 108 -6.04 -3.19 -22.72
C PRO A 108 -4.67 -3.15 -22.04
N VAL A 109 -4.67 -2.79 -20.76
CA VAL A 109 -3.49 -2.81 -19.90
C VAL A 109 -3.61 -3.98 -18.94
N ALA A 110 -2.59 -4.83 -18.87
CA ALA A 110 -2.50 -5.85 -17.84
C ALA A 110 -2.27 -5.20 -16.47
N GLY A 111 -2.98 -5.65 -15.44
CA GLY A 111 -2.79 -5.14 -14.08
C GLY A 111 -1.42 -5.52 -13.52
N VAL A 112 -0.91 -4.72 -12.59
CA VAL A 112 0.27 -5.08 -11.79
C VAL A 112 0.01 -6.42 -11.09
N THR A 113 0.99 -7.32 -11.17
CA THR A 113 0.92 -8.63 -10.52
C THR A 113 1.26 -8.55 -9.04
N THR A 114 0.78 -9.52 -8.25
CA THR A 114 1.14 -9.66 -6.85
C THR A 114 2.66 -9.76 -6.66
N GLN A 115 3.35 -10.50 -7.52
CA GLN A 115 4.79 -10.67 -7.47
C GLN A 115 5.54 -9.35 -7.68
N GLU A 116 5.08 -8.49 -8.58
CA GLU A 116 5.68 -7.17 -8.80
C GLU A 116 5.50 -6.24 -7.58
N LEU A 117 4.34 -6.31 -6.93
CA LEU A 117 4.08 -5.57 -5.69
C LEU A 117 4.99 -6.07 -4.56
N GLU A 118 5.01 -7.38 -4.32
CA GLU A 118 5.86 -8.00 -3.30
C GLU A 118 7.33 -7.66 -3.51
N GLN A 119 7.83 -7.81 -4.74
CA GLN A 119 9.21 -7.48 -5.06
C GLN A 119 9.53 -5.99 -4.80
N LEU A 120 8.62 -5.08 -5.15
CA LEU A 120 8.78 -3.65 -4.89
C LEU A 120 8.92 -3.39 -3.39
N PHE A 121 8.05 -3.98 -2.57
CA PHE A 121 8.12 -3.86 -1.11
C PHE A 121 9.40 -4.49 -0.55
N GLU A 122 9.72 -5.72 -0.91
CA GLU A 122 10.94 -6.41 -0.45
C GLU A 122 12.20 -5.60 -0.76
N GLU A 123 12.30 -5.06 -1.99
CA GLU A 123 13.42 -4.22 -2.38
C GLU A 123 13.51 -2.93 -1.57
N ALA A 124 12.37 -2.33 -1.22
CA ALA A 124 12.35 -1.11 -0.41
C ALA A 124 12.93 -1.34 0.98
N PHE A 125 12.82 -2.55 1.54
CA PHE A 125 13.36 -2.91 2.85
C PHE A 125 14.81 -3.43 2.82
N LYS A 126 15.38 -3.76 1.65
CA LYS A 126 16.79 -4.16 1.52
C LYS A 126 17.71 -3.00 1.90
N VAL A 127 18.89 -3.28 2.46
CA VAL A 127 19.85 -2.22 2.87
C VAL A 127 20.93 -2.04 1.84
N GLY A 128 21.17 -0.78 1.43
CA GLY A 128 22.31 -0.43 0.58
C GLY A 128 22.27 -1.08 -0.81
N LYS A 129 21.07 -1.42 -1.29
CA LYS A 129 20.85 -2.01 -2.62
C LYS A 129 20.05 -1.04 -3.49
N PRO A 130 20.21 -1.07 -4.82
CA PRO A 130 19.32 -0.36 -5.73
C PRO A 130 17.85 -0.71 -5.41
N GLY A 131 16.99 0.31 -5.32
CA GLY A 131 15.58 0.15 -4.94
C GLY A 131 15.30 0.25 -3.44
N SER A 132 16.32 0.25 -2.57
CA SER A 132 16.11 0.42 -1.12
C SER A 132 15.57 1.80 -0.77
N CYS A 133 14.62 1.85 0.16
CA CYS A 133 14.13 3.10 0.72
C CYS A 133 14.99 3.55 1.91
N PRO A 134 15.23 4.87 2.07
CA PRO A 134 15.93 5.40 3.23
C PRO A 134 15.24 4.97 4.53
N ARG A 135 16.03 4.46 5.47
CA ARG A 135 15.53 4.10 6.79
C ARG A 135 15.24 5.37 7.60
N ARG A 136 14.09 5.39 8.27
CA ARG A 136 13.77 6.35 9.34
C ARG A 136 13.96 5.74 10.75
N GLY A 137 14.27 4.44 10.86
CA GLY A 137 14.44 3.69 12.12
C GLY A 137 14.53 2.15 11.94
N GLU A 138 14.17 1.34 12.95
CA GLU A 138 14.00 -0.16 12.95
C GLU A 138 12.53 -0.61 12.50
N LEU A 139 12.14 -1.87 12.10
CA LEU A 139 11.25 -2.49 10.98
C LEU A 139 10.07 -3.09 11.65
N GLU A 140 8.93 -2.54 11.37
CA GLU A 140 7.71 -3.10 11.87
C GLU A 140 7.36 -4.30 10.99
N VAL A 141 7.82 -5.48 11.42
CA VAL A 141 7.21 -6.75 11.06
C VAL A 141 6.10 -6.93 12.07
N ILE A 142 4.86 -6.79 11.61
CA ILE A 142 3.69 -7.06 12.43
C ILE A 142 3.56 -8.58 12.51
N ASP A 143 4.19 -9.19 13.52
CA ASP A 143 3.78 -10.53 13.94
C ASP A 143 2.43 -10.39 14.65
N ILE A 144 1.37 -10.67 13.91
CA ILE A 144 0.03 -10.85 14.49
C ILE A 144 0.08 -12.18 15.23
N VAL A 145 0.36 -12.14 16.53
CA VAL A 145 0.10 -13.27 17.41
C VAL A 145 -1.40 -13.24 17.71
N VAL A 146 -2.19 -13.96 16.92
CA VAL A 146 -3.59 -14.28 17.21
C VAL A 146 -3.63 -15.36 18.29
#